data_AF-A0AA50Q930-F1
#
_entry.id   AF-A0AA50Q930-F1
#
_cell.length_a   1.000
_cell.length_b   1.000
_cell.length_c   1.000
_cell.angle_alpha   90.00
_cell.angle_beta   90.00
_cell.angle_gamma   90.00
#
_symmetry.space_group_name_H-M   'P 1'
#
loop_
_entity.id
_entity.type
_entity.pdbx_description
1 polymer ?
#
loop_
_entity_poly.entity_id
_entity_poly.type
_entity_poly.pdbx_seq_one_letter_code
_entity_poly.pdbx_strand_id
1 'polypeptide(L)'
;MIIKNEKLINIIYKIHVSEKVNFIIKNGNSTVLRVIKKFNKNEIKNAVQKIFGIKIKSINTLLVKGKKFRINKNNYGYHKDWKKVYITFKNLK
;
A
#
# COMPACT_ATOMS: atom_id res chain seq x y z
N MET A 1 10.82 -26.58 -0.86
CA MET A 1 9.78 -25.53 -0.79
C MET A 1 10.25 -24.31 -1.57
N ILE A 2 9.98 -24.28 -2.88
CA ILE A 2 10.49 -23.24 -3.78
C ILE A 2 9.60 -22.00 -3.63
N ILE A 3 10.17 -20.93 -3.07
CA ILE A 3 9.47 -19.66 -2.87
C ILE A 3 9.17 -19.10 -4.27
N LYS A 4 7.88 -19.01 -4.64
CA LYS A 4 7.41 -18.31 -5.85
C LYS A 4 7.79 -16.83 -5.79
N ASN A 5 8.98 -16.48 -6.25
CA ASN A 5 9.50 -15.10 -6.34
C ASN A 5 8.59 -14.18 -7.19
N GLU A 6 7.85 -14.74 -8.14
CA GLU A 6 6.93 -14.00 -9.00
C GLU A 6 5.79 -13.30 -8.24
N LYS A 7 5.31 -13.90 -7.14
CA LYS A 7 4.19 -13.33 -6.35
C LYS A 7 4.57 -12.03 -5.63
N LEU A 8 5.85 -11.82 -5.32
CA LEU A 8 6.32 -10.66 -4.54
C LEU A 8 6.35 -9.37 -5.37
N ILE A 9 6.65 -9.50 -6.67
CA ILE A 9 6.85 -8.36 -7.59
C ILE A 9 5.53 -7.59 -7.80
N ASN A 10 4.40 -8.29 -7.88
CA ASN A 10 3.13 -7.68 -8.27
C ASN A 10 2.28 -7.17 -7.10
N ILE A 11 2.87 -6.91 -5.92
CA ILE A 11 2.11 -6.50 -4.72
C ILE A 11 1.80 -5.00 -4.71
N ILE A 12 2.78 -4.18 -5.11
CA ILE A 12 2.74 -2.72 -5.00
C ILE A 12 2.16 -2.16 -6.30
N TYR A 13 1.11 -1.32 -6.20
CA TYR A 13 0.58 -0.61 -7.36
C TYR A 13 1.29 0.71 -7.61
N LYS A 14 1.33 1.57 -6.59
CA LYS A 14 1.91 2.91 -6.68
C LYS A 14 2.15 3.52 -5.31
N ILE A 15 2.99 4.54 -5.27
CA ILE A 15 3.11 5.46 -4.13
C ILE A 15 1.84 6.29 -4.04
N HIS A 16 1.33 6.48 -2.83
CA HIS A 16 0.15 7.32 -2.60
C HIS A 16 0.60 8.74 -2.24
N VAL A 17 0.23 9.70 -3.08
CA VAL A 17 0.54 11.13 -2.86
C VAL A 17 -0.73 11.84 -2.40
N SER A 18 -0.61 12.61 -1.32
CA SER A 18 -1.61 13.55 -0.81
C SER A 18 -0.94 14.52 0.17
N GLU A 19 -1.60 15.61 0.55
CA GLU A 19 -1.08 16.58 1.53
C GLU A 19 -0.74 15.89 2.85
N LYS A 20 -1.65 15.02 3.34
CA LYS A 20 -1.41 14.18 4.52
C LYS A 20 -0.18 13.28 4.38
N VAL A 21 0.06 12.68 3.22
CA VAL A 21 1.24 11.83 3.02
C VAL A 21 2.50 12.67 3.01
N ASN A 22 2.49 13.83 2.34
CA ASN A 22 3.61 14.76 2.35
C ASN A 22 3.94 15.22 3.78
N PHE A 23 2.93 15.53 4.59
CA PHE A 23 3.11 15.86 6.00
C PHE A 23 3.77 14.73 6.80
N ILE A 24 3.33 13.48 6.59
CA ILE A 24 3.90 12.30 7.26
C ILE A 24 5.36 12.08 6.86
N ILE A 25 5.69 12.25 5.58
CA ILE A 25 7.06 12.11 5.07
C ILE A 25 7.97 13.21 5.61
N LYS A 26 7.48 14.46 5.69
CA LYS A 26 8.26 15.59 6.23
C LYS A 26 8.53 15.44 7.72
N ASN A 27 7.55 14.96 8.49
CA ASN A 27 7.63 14.94 9.96
C ASN A 27 8.12 13.60 10.52
N GLY A 28 8.37 12.61 9.68
CA GLY A 28 8.83 11.31 10.16
C GLY A 28 9.22 10.35 9.05
N ASN A 29 9.71 9.20 9.48
CA ASN A 29 10.29 8.19 8.58
C ASN A 29 9.22 7.22 8.11
N SER A 30 8.11 7.75 7.60
CA SER A 30 6.99 6.95 7.13
C SER A 30 6.51 7.37 5.75
N THR A 31 6.12 6.38 4.96
CA THR A 31 5.58 6.57 3.60
C THR A 31 4.28 5.79 3.44
N VAL A 32 3.54 6.09 2.37
CA VAL A 32 2.25 5.48 2.10
C VAL A 32 2.19 4.89 0.70
N LEU A 33 1.79 3.63 0.61
CA LEU A 33 1.64 2.90 -0.65
C LEU A 33 0.21 2.45 -0.88
N ARG A 34 -0.15 2.34 -2.16
CA ARG A 34 -1.35 1.63 -2.62
C ARG A 34 -0.94 0.22 -3.04
N VAL A 35 -1.62 -0.76 -2.46
CA VAL A 35 -1.27 -2.18 -2.55
C VAL A 35 -2.50 -3.00 -2.96
N ILE A 36 -2.28 -4.16 -3.59
CA ILE A 36 -3.34 -5.11 -3.91
C ILE A 36 -4.02 -5.62 -2.63
N LYS A 37 -5.36 -5.61 -2.61
CA LYS A 37 -6.17 -5.97 -1.43
C LYS A 37 -5.94 -7.39 -0.92
N LYS A 38 -5.57 -8.32 -1.81
CA LYS A 38 -5.45 -9.76 -1.53
C LYS A 38 -4.32 -10.11 -0.55
N PHE A 39 -3.29 -9.26 -0.44
CA PHE A 39 -2.08 -9.61 0.31
C PHE A 39 -2.15 -9.27 1.80
N ASN A 40 -1.54 -10.13 2.61
CA ASN A 40 -1.45 -9.99 4.05
C ASN A 40 -0.32 -9.02 4.46
N LYS A 41 -0.39 -8.52 5.70
CA LYS A 41 0.58 -7.56 6.23
C LYS A 41 2.03 -8.07 6.17
N ASN A 42 2.25 -9.35 6.46
CA ASN A 42 3.57 -9.99 6.44
C ASN A 42 4.12 -10.11 5.01
N GLU A 43 3.27 -10.47 4.05
CA GLU A 43 3.66 -10.55 2.64
C GLU A 43 4.06 -9.17 2.10
N ILE A 44 3.27 -8.13 2.43
CA ILE A 44 3.56 -6.75 2.04
C ILE A 44 4.89 -6.29 2.66
N LYS A 45 5.15 -6.61 3.93
CA LYS A 45 6.42 -6.31 4.59
C LYS A 45 7.59 -6.93 3.84
N ASN A 46 7.53 -8.24 3.60
CA ASN A 46 8.58 -8.97 2.90
C ASN A 46 8.82 -8.43 1.48
N ALA A 47 7.74 -8.08 0.76
CA ALA A 47 7.83 -7.51 -0.59
C ALA A 47 8.54 -6.17 -0.60
N VAL A 48 8.10 -5.23 0.25
CA VAL A 48 8.69 -3.88 0.33
C VAL A 48 10.16 -3.97 0.78
N GLN A 49 10.49 -4.83 1.76
CA GLN A 49 11.87 -5.01 2.19
C GLN A 49 12.77 -5.56 1.07
N LYS A 50 12.28 -6.52 0.27
CA LYS A 50 13.04 -7.08 -0.84
C LYS A 50 13.19 -6.11 -2.02
N ILE A 51 12.12 -5.40 -2.39
CA ILE A 51 12.12 -4.48 -3.53
C ILE A 51 13.01 -3.26 -3.26
N PHE A 52 12.94 -2.70 -2.06
CA PHE A 52 13.67 -1.48 -1.73
C PHE A 52 14.98 -1.72 -0.96
N GLY A 53 15.23 -2.94 -0.46
CA GLY A 53 16.43 -3.24 0.33
C GLY A 53 16.46 -2.59 1.72
N ILE A 54 15.32 -2.08 2.22
CA ILE A 54 15.26 -1.27 3.46
C ILE A 54 14.67 -2.08 4.62
N LYS A 55 15.08 -1.77 5.86
CA LYS A 55 14.50 -2.33 7.09
C LYS A 55 13.23 -1.57 7.53
N ILE A 56 12.14 -2.31 7.70
CA ILE A 56 10.83 -1.76 8.12
C ILE A 56 10.62 -2.01 9.62
N LYS A 57 10.25 -0.96 10.37
CA LYS A 57 9.86 -1.05 11.79
C LYS A 57 8.47 -1.65 11.91
N SER A 58 7.48 -0.99 11.31
CA SER A 58 6.08 -1.38 11.40
C SER A 58 5.32 -1.04 10.12
N ILE A 59 4.21 -1.73 9.91
CA ILE A 59 3.27 -1.48 8.82
C ILE A 59 1.88 -1.33 9.41
N ASN A 60 1.08 -0.41 8.88
CA ASN A 60 -0.33 -0.28 9.22
C ASN A 60 -1.14 -0.29 7.92
N THR A 61 -2.14 -1.15 7.85
CA THR A 61 -2.95 -1.35 6.63
C THR A 61 -4.39 -0.94 6.89
N LEU A 62 -5.04 -0.32 5.91
CA LEU A 62 -6.47 -0.08 5.91
C LEU A 62 -7.07 -0.36 4.53
N LEU A 63 -8.35 -0.72 4.49
CA LEU A 63 -9.09 -0.93 3.25
C LEU A 63 -9.85 0.35 2.89
N VAL A 64 -9.54 0.94 1.74
CA VAL A 64 -10.27 2.09 1.20
C VAL A 64 -11.34 1.59 0.25
N LYS A 65 -12.59 1.89 0.57
CA LYS A 65 -13.74 1.56 -0.27
C LYS A 65 -13.82 2.47 -1.49
N GLY A 66 -14.15 1.88 -2.62
CA GLY A 66 -14.43 2.63 -3.84
C GLY A 66 -15.66 3.50 -3.68
N LYS A 67 -15.56 4.77 -4.11
CA LYS A 67 -16.71 5.67 -4.15
C LYS A 67 -17.73 5.18 -5.20
N LYS A 68 -19.02 5.25 -4.86
CA LYS A 68 -20.12 5.03 -5.80
C LYS A 68 -20.16 6.17 -6.80
N PHE A 69 -20.27 5.86 -8.09
CA PHE A 69 -20.49 6.85 -9.14
C PHE A 69 -21.68 6.44 -10.00
N ARG A 70 -22.33 7.41 -10.64
CA ARG A 70 -23.46 7.17 -11.52
C ARG A 70 -22.94 6.93 -12.94
N ILE A 71 -23.40 5.85 -13.57
CA ILE A 71 -23.04 5.55 -14.97
C ILE A 71 -24.10 6.16 -15.89
N ASN A 72 -25.38 5.92 -15.63
CA ASN A 72 -26.50 6.47 -16.39
C ASN A 72 -27.74 6.64 -15.50
N LYS A 73 -28.92 6.87 -16.10
CA LYS A 73 -30.15 7.16 -15.35
C LYS A 73 -30.48 6.05 -14.34
N ASN A 74 -30.27 4.78 -14.70
CA ASN A 74 -30.73 3.62 -13.95
C ASN A 74 -29.59 2.81 -13.28
N ASN A 75 -28.34 3.02 -13.68
CA ASN A 75 -27.20 2.20 -13.25
C ASN A 75 -26.15 3.01 -12.48
N TYR A 76 -25.62 2.37 -11.44
CA TYR A 76 -24.52 2.88 -10.63
C TYR A 76 -23.31 1.95 -10.71
N GLY A 77 -22.13 2.55 -10.77
CA GLY A 77 -20.85 1.87 -10.70
C GLY A 77 -20.14 2.14 -9.37
N TYR A 78 -19.09 1.38 -9.11
CA TYR A 78 -18.21 1.57 -7.97
C TYR A 78 -16.77 1.57 -8.44
N HIS A 79 -15.96 2.48 -7.89
CA HIS A 79 -14.52 2.39 -8.08
C HIS A 79 -13.95 1.14 -7.40
N LYS A 80 -12.79 0.66 -7.85
CA LYS A 80 -12.14 -0.51 -7.24
C LYS A 80 -11.63 -0.19 -5.84
N ASP A 81 -12.04 -1.01 -4.87
CA ASP A 81 -11.46 -1.06 -3.53
C ASP A 81 -9.94 -1.27 -3.59
N TRP A 82 -9.23 -0.68 -2.64
CA TRP A 82 -7.78 -0.81 -2.55
C TRP A 82 -7.28 -0.78 -1.12
N LYS A 83 -6.10 -1.36 -0.90
CA LYS A 83 -5.47 -1.39 0.41
C LYS A 83 -4.46 -0.26 0.49
N LYS A 84 -4.66 0.65 1.44
CA LYS A 84 -3.72 1.74 1.78
C LYS A 84 -2.80 1.24 2.88
N VAL A 85 -1.51 1.44 2.69
CA VAL A 85 -0.49 0.89 3.59
C VAL A 85 0.43 2.01 4.02
N TYR A 86 0.46 2.27 5.33
CA TYR A 86 1.45 3.13 5.97
C TYR A 86 2.63 2.26 6.38
N ILE A 87 3.83 2.71 6.06
CA ILE A 87 5.07 1.98 6.29
C ILE A 87 5.97 2.88 7.09
N THR A 88 6.39 2.42 8.26
CA THR A 88 7.35 3.12 9.10
C THR A 88 8.69 2.43 9.00
N PHE A 89 9.70 3.17 8.54
CA PHE A 89 11.06 2.66 8.43
C PHE A 89 11.73 2.63 9.80
N LYS A 90 12.68 1.70 9.97
CA LYS A 90 13.56 1.73 11.13
C LYS A 90 14.63 2.78 10.85
N ASN A 91 14.79 3.78 11.72
CA ASN A 91 15.87 4.76 11.56
C ASN A 91 17.19 3.99 11.45
N LEU A 92 17.91 4.24 10.36
CA LEU A 92 19.36 4.21 10.42
C LEU A 92 19.71 5.47 11.22
N LYS A 93 20.18 5.28 12.45
CA LYS A 93 20.94 6.35 13.11
C LYS A 93 22.18 6.61 12.28
#